data_AF-A0A4Y7KS91-F1
#
_entry.id   AF-A0A4Y7KS91-F1
#
_cell.length_a   1.000
_cell.length_b   1.000
_cell.length_c   1.000
_cell.angle_alpha   90.00
_cell.angle_beta   90.00
_cell.angle_gamma   90.00
#
_symmetry.space_group_name_H-M   'P 1'
#
loop_
_entity.id
_entity.type
_entity.pdbx_description
1 polymer ?
#
loop_
_entity_poly.entity_id
_entity_poly.type
_entity_poly.pdbx_seq_one_letter_code
_entity_poly.pdbx_strand_id
1 'polypeptide(L)'
;MAGIISNGGVYRIRQCALDLLSIVDLMGGEVSWDIIGRDLELRSTFLYCDFKQIISKAAEDEKKTLINLANRLLCSIEEMSYAVKLKDSTLMESRYFDTTKVLEDLMALLPYRDPFVEDESDD
;
A
#
# COMPACT_ATOMS: atom_id res chain seq x y z
N MET A 1 -26.53 1.23 -8.16
CA MET A 1 -25.61 0.22 -7.57
C MET A 1 -24.33 0.93 -7.14
N ALA A 2 -24.36 1.59 -5.98
CA ALA A 2 -23.22 2.36 -5.49
C ALA A 2 -22.97 2.00 -4.02
N GLY A 3 -22.54 0.76 -3.80
CA GLY A 3 -21.94 0.35 -2.53
C GLY A 3 -20.46 0.69 -2.54
N ILE A 4 -20.10 1.94 -2.81
CA ILE A 4 -18.69 2.37 -2.80
C ILE A 4 -18.28 2.46 -1.34
N ILE A 5 -17.82 1.33 -0.82
CA ILE A 5 -16.75 1.15 0.15
C ILE A 5 -16.32 2.48 0.82
N SER A 6 -17.05 2.94 1.85
CA SER A 6 -16.49 3.85 2.86
C SER A 6 -15.68 3.04 3.89
N ASN A 7 -14.78 2.17 3.43
CA ASN A 7 -14.02 1.30 4.32
C ASN A 7 -12.76 2.02 4.78
N GLY A 8 -12.62 2.24 6.09
CA GLY A 8 -11.35 2.69 6.69
C GLY A 8 -10.13 1.86 6.28
N GLY A 9 -10.31 0.63 5.77
CA GLY A 9 -9.24 -0.17 5.15
C GLY A 9 -8.69 0.45 3.85
N VAL A 10 -9.53 0.98 2.96
CA VAL A 10 -9.05 1.66 1.73
C VAL A 10 -8.27 2.92 2.10
N TYR A 11 -8.77 3.68 3.07
CA TYR A 11 -8.06 4.83 3.62
C TYR A 11 -6.68 4.44 4.17
N ARG A 12 -6.60 3.41 5.03
CA ARG A 12 -5.32 2.92 5.59
C ARG A 12 -4.36 2.41 4.52
N ILE A 13 -4.84 1.69 3.52
CA ILE A 13 -4.02 1.23 2.39
C ILE A 13 -3.42 2.43 1.64
N ARG A 14 -4.22 3.45 1.32
CA ARG A 14 -3.74 4.67 0.66
C ARG A 14 -2.76 5.46 1.54
N GLN A 15 -3.05 5.60 2.83
CA GLN A 15 -2.13 6.26 3.76
C GLN A 15 -0.79 5.53 3.82
N CYS A 16 -0.82 4.19 3.89
CA CYS A 16 0.40 3.40 3.83
C CYS A 16 1.16 3.57 2.51
N ALA A 17 0.45 3.70 1.39
CA ALA A 17 1.08 3.99 0.10
C ALA A 17 1.79 5.34 0.10
N LEU A 18 1.16 6.39 0.61
CA LEU A 18 1.76 7.73 0.74
C LEU A 18 2.99 7.73 1.66
N ASP A 19 2.90 7.04 2.80
CA ASP A 19 4.02 6.91 3.73
C ASP A 19 5.20 6.17 3.07
N LEU A 20 4.92 5.10 2.31
CA LEU A 20 5.95 4.35 1.57
C LEU A 20 6.60 5.18 0.46
N LEU A 21 5.84 6.01 -0.26
CA LEU A 21 6.39 6.97 -1.24
C LEU A 21 7.30 8.03 -0.57
N SER A 22 7.16 8.24 0.73
CA SER A 22 7.97 9.18 1.50
C SER A 22 9.14 8.51 2.22
N ILE A 23 9.38 7.21 2.00
CA ILE A 23 10.44 6.44 2.69
C ILE A 23 11.86 6.88 2.31
N VAL A 24 12.01 7.61 1.19
CA VAL A 24 13.29 8.16 0.73
C VAL A 24 13.92 9.08 1.76
N ASP A 25 13.11 9.85 2.48
CA ASP A 25 13.58 10.74 3.54
C ASP A 25 14.21 9.95 4.71
N LEU A 26 13.79 8.70 4.92
CA LEU A 26 14.32 7.81 5.95
C LEU A 26 15.61 7.09 5.50
N MET A 27 15.78 6.86 4.19
CA MET A 27 16.96 6.20 3.64
C MET A 27 18.22 7.08 3.67
N GLY A 28 18.07 8.41 3.75
CA GLY A 28 19.17 9.38 3.81
C GLY A 28 19.62 9.80 5.21
N GLY A 29 18.96 9.33 6.27
CA GLY A 29 19.19 9.77 7.66
C GLY A 29 19.96 8.79 8.53
N GLU A 30 20.17 9.14 9.82
CA GLU A 30 20.72 8.24 10.86
C GLU A 30 19.79 7.07 11.25
N VAL A 31 18.68 6.88 10.53
CA VAL A 31 17.68 5.85 10.85
C VAL A 31 18.30 4.47 10.59
N SER A 32 18.36 3.64 11.63
CA SER A 32 18.89 2.28 11.53
C SER A 32 18.05 1.43 10.56
N TRP A 33 18.73 0.68 9.70
CA TRP A 33 18.16 -0.40 8.88
C TRP A 33 17.17 -1.27 9.65
N ASP A 34 17.44 -1.55 10.93
CA ASP A 34 16.57 -2.39 11.76
C ASP A 34 15.21 -1.74 12.03
N ILE A 35 15.16 -0.40 12.11
CA ILE A 35 13.90 0.35 12.28
C ILE A 35 13.09 0.30 10.99
N ILE A 36 13.74 0.55 9.85
CA ILE A 36 13.10 0.49 8.52
C ILE A 36 12.53 -0.90 8.28
N GLY A 37 13.29 -1.96 8.59
CA GLY A 37 12.85 -3.34 8.41
C GLY A 37 11.61 -3.67 9.24
N ARG A 38 11.59 -3.25 10.52
CA ARG A 38 10.42 -3.45 11.40
C ARG A 38 9.20 -2.67 10.92
N ASP A 39 9.38 -1.45 10.43
CA ASP A 39 8.29 -0.64 9.88
C ASP A 39 7.67 -1.30 8.64
N LEU A 40 8.50 -1.79 7.71
CA LEU A 40 8.04 -2.53 6.53
C LEU A 40 7.28 -3.81 6.90
N GLU A 41 7.79 -4.61 7.85
CA GLU A 41 7.13 -5.84 8.33
C GLU A 41 5.77 -5.54 8.99
N LEU A 42 5.69 -4.47 9.80
CA LEU A 42 4.46 -4.03 10.43
C LEU A 42 3.42 -3.59 9.39
N ARG A 43 3.83 -2.74 8.44
CA ARG A 43 2.97 -2.25 7.35
C ARG A 43 2.44 -3.39 6.50
N SER A 44 3.30 -4.35 6.12
CA SER A 44 2.92 -5.54 5.35
C SER A 44 1.79 -6.33 6.05
N THR A 45 1.90 -6.50 7.37
CA THR A 45 0.89 -7.20 8.18
C THR A 45 -0.48 -6.48 8.16
N PHE A 46 -0.48 -5.15 8.33
CA PHE A 46 -1.72 -4.37 8.30
C PHE A 46 -2.33 -4.32 6.90
N LEU A 47 -1.51 -4.12 5.87
CA LEU A 47 -1.96 -4.15 4.48
C LEU A 47 -2.59 -5.49 4.13
N TYR A 48 -1.98 -6.62 4.51
CA TYR A 48 -2.58 -7.94 4.31
C TYR A 48 -3.98 -8.04 4.94
N CYS A 49 -4.14 -7.57 6.18
CA CYS A 49 -5.42 -7.57 6.87
C CYS A 49 -6.48 -6.70 6.17
N ASP A 50 -6.09 -5.53 5.67
CA ASP A 50 -6.98 -4.60 4.98
C ASP A 50 -7.37 -5.12 3.58
N PHE A 51 -6.40 -5.62 2.80
CA PHE A 51 -6.68 -6.24 1.51
C PHE A 51 -7.58 -7.46 1.66
N LYS A 52 -7.34 -8.33 2.65
CA LYS A 52 -8.20 -9.49 2.92
C LYS A 52 -9.65 -9.08 3.17
N GLN A 53 -9.88 -7.98 3.90
CA GLN A 53 -11.21 -7.46 4.17
C GLN A 53 -11.86 -6.80 2.95
N ILE A 54 -11.10 -6.09 2.12
CA ILE A 54 -11.62 -5.46 0.91
C ILE A 54 -11.95 -6.52 -0.14
N ILE A 55 -11.04 -7.46 -0.39
CA ILE A 55 -11.22 -8.56 -1.35
C ILE A 55 -12.42 -9.43 -0.97
N SER A 56 -12.65 -9.69 0.32
CA SER A 56 -13.80 -10.51 0.74
C SER A 56 -15.15 -9.83 0.50
N LYS A 57 -15.18 -8.50 0.43
CA LYS A 57 -16.38 -7.69 0.20
C LYS A 57 -16.54 -7.25 -1.26
N ALA A 58 -15.52 -7.42 -2.10
CA ALA A 58 -15.51 -6.97 -3.49
C ALA A 58 -16.41 -7.84 -4.38
N ALA A 59 -16.85 -7.27 -5.51
CA ALA A 59 -17.55 -8.01 -6.55
C ALA A 59 -16.61 -9.02 -7.23
N GLU A 60 -17.16 -10.09 -7.81
CA GLU A 60 -16.36 -11.21 -8.33
C GLU A 60 -15.43 -10.80 -9.48
N ASP A 61 -15.87 -9.84 -10.30
CA ASP A 61 -15.10 -9.23 -11.38
C ASP A 61 -13.94 -8.34 -10.87
N GLU A 62 -14.08 -7.73 -9.69
CA GLU A 62 -13.07 -6.87 -9.07
C GLU A 62 -12.03 -7.67 -8.25
N LYS A 63 -12.43 -8.82 -7.68
CA LYS A 63 -11.57 -9.65 -6.81
C LYS A 63 -10.23 -9.99 -7.45
N LYS A 64 -10.23 -10.39 -8.73
CA LYS A 64 -9.01 -10.78 -9.42
C LYS A 64 -8.01 -9.63 -9.50
N THR A 65 -8.49 -8.43 -9.81
CA THR A 65 -7.68 -7.21 -9.89
C THR A 65 -7.12 -6.84 -8.52
N LEU A 66 -7.95 -6.89 -7.46
CA LEU A 66 -7.53 -6.60 -6.09
C LEU A 66 -6.52 -7.61 -5.55
N ILE A 67 -6.69 -8.90 -5.82
CA ILE A 67 -5.73 -9.95 -5.44
C ILE A 67 -4.40 -9.73 -6.15
N ASN A 68 -4.42 -9.41 -7.44
CA ASN A 68 -3.19 -9.14 -8.19
C ASN A 68 -2.45 -7.94 -7.62
N LEU A 69 -3.16 -6.85 -7.32
CA LEU A 69 -2.57 -5.65 -6.73
C LEU A 69 -2.01 -5.94 -5.33
N ALA A 70 -2.75 -6.64 -4.48
CA ALA A 70 -2.31 -7.01 -3.14
C ALA A 70 -1.02 -7.85 -3.17
N ASN A 71 -0.97 -8.86 -4.05
CA ASN A 71 0.21 -9.71 -4.20
C ASN A 71 1.41 -8.90 -4.68
N ARG A 72 1.25 -8.03 -5.69
CA ARG A 72 2.32 -7.18 -6.18
C ARG A 72 2.88 -6.29 -5.08
N LEU A 73 2.00 -5.61 -4.32
CA LEU A 73 2.44 -4.71 -3.26
C LEU A 73 3.15 -5.43 -2.12
N LEU A 74 2.58 -6.55 -1.64
CA LEU A 74 3.18 -7.31 -0.55
C LEU A 74 4.53 -7.91 -0.96
N CYS A 75 4.65 -8.43 -2.18
CA CYS A 75 5.93 -8.89 -2.72
C CYS A 75 6.96 -7.75 -2.81
N SER A 76 6.57 -6.57 -3.29
CA SER A 76 7.46 -5.40 -3.34
C SER A 76 7.97 -5.00 -1.95
N ILE A 77 7.10 -4.99 -0.94
CA ILE A 77 7.50 -4.71 0.45
C ILE A 77 8.43 -5.80 1.01
N GLU A 78 8.21 -7.07 0.66
CA GLU A 78 9.09 -8.17 1.04
C GLU A 78 10.48 -8.03 0.40
N GLU A 79 10.56 -7.64 -0.87
CA GLU A 79 11.84 -7.38 -1.55
C GLU A 79 12.59 -6.19 -0.94
N MET A 80 11.90 -5.11 -0.58
CA MET A 80 12.49 -3.99 0.17
C MET A 80 12.99 -4.46 1.55
N SER A 81 12.19 -5.25 2.27
CA SER A 81 12.57 -5.81 3.58
C SER A 81 13.80 -6.72 3.48
N TYR A 82 13.94 -7.45 2.37
CA TYR A 82 15.13 -8.25 2.08
C TYR A 82 16.36 -7.36 1.84
N ALA A 83 16.23 -6.28 1.06
CA ALA A 83 17.32 -5.32 0.85
C ALA A 83 17.78 -4.67 2.15
N VAL A 84 16.84 -4.32 3.03
CA VAL A 84 17.12 -3.82 4.38
C VAL A 84 17.89 -4.83 5.22
N LYS A 85 17.52 -6.12 5.18
CA LYS A 85 18.23 -7.20 5.89
C LYS A 85 19.68 -7.34 5.41
N LEU A 86 19.92 -7.13 4.12
CA LEU A 86 21.26 -7.10 3.54
C LEU A 86 22.02 -5.79 3.81
N LYS A 87 21.32 -4.74 4.26
CA LYS A 87 21.83 -3.37 4.38
C LYS A 87 22.41 -2.86 3.05
N ASP A 88 21.79 -3.27 1.94
CA ASP A 88 22.20 -2.90 0.59
C ASP A 88 21.36 -1.72 0.10
N SER A 89 21.95 -0.53 0.16
CA SER A 89 21.31 0.70 -0.29
C SER A 89 20.97 0.71 -1.77
N THR A 90 21.81 0.09 -2.62
CA THR A 90 21.60 0.09 -4.08
C THR A 90 20.41 -0.80 -4.42
N LEU A 91 20.34 -1.97 -3.78
CA LEU A 91 19.21 -2.86 -3.92
C LEU A 91 17.94 -2.22 -3.35
N MET A 92 18.03 -1.57 -2.18
CA MET A 92 16.89 -0.89 -1.56
C MET A 92 16.32 0.22 -2.46
N GLU A 93 17.19 1.05 -3.06
CA GLU A 93 16.78 2.11 -3.99
C GLU A 93 16.09 1.54 -5.25
N SER A 94 16.64 0.46 -5.80
CA SER A 94 16.04 -0.25 -6.94
C SER A 94 14.65 -0.81 -6.60
N ARG A 95 14.52 -1.48 -5.43
CA ARG A 95 13.22 -2.01 -4.97
C ARG A 95 12.23 -0.93 -4.63
N TYR A 96 12.70 0.19 -4.09
CA TYR A 96 11.86 1.36 -3.86
C TYR A 96 11.25 1.85 -5.18
N PHE A 97 12.05 2.06 -6.24
CA PHE A 97 11.56 2.53 -7.54
C PHE A 97 10.52 1.58 -8.17
N ASP A 98 10.74 0.27 -8.07
CA ASP A 98 9.75 -0.70 -8.54
C ASP A 98 8.47 -0.71 -7.70
N THR A 99 8.59 -0.50 -6.39
CA THR A 99 7.45 -0.37 -5.48
C THR A 99 6.63 0.88 -5.82
N THR A 100 7.25 2.01 -6.18
CA THR A 100 6.57 3.26 -6.56
C THR A 100 5.53 3.03 -7.65
N LYS A 101 5.86 2.23 -8.67
CA LYS A 101 4.94 1.90 -9.78
C LYS A 101 3.71 1.13 -9.30
N VAL A 102 3.89 0.22 -8.34
CA VAL A 102 2.78 -0.54 -7.74
C VAL A 102 1.89 0.38 -6.89
N LEU A 103 2.50 1.34 -6.19
CA LEU A 103 1.78 2.33 -5.40
C LEU A 103 0.97 3.30 -6.29
N GLU A 104 1.51 3.70 -7.45
CA GLU A 104 0.79 4.51 -8.43
C GLU A 104 -0.43 3.76 -8.99
N ASP A 105 -0.28 2.49 -9.39
CA ASP A 105 -1.38 1.63 -9.83
C ASP A 105 -2.47 1.52 -8.75
N LEU A 106 -2.06 1.37 -7.49
CA LEU A 106 -2.97 1.30 -6.35
C LEU A 106 -3.74 2.59 -6.17
N MET A 107 -3.06 3.74 -6.25
CA MET A 107 -3.68 5.05 -6.08
C MET A 107 -4.68 5.37 -7.19
N ALA A 108 -4.47 4.84 -8.39
CA ALA A 108 -5.41 4.91 -9.51
C ALA A 108 -6.60 3.95 -9.35
N LEU A 109 -6.38 2.71 -8.87
CA LEU A 109 -7.43 1.70 -8.73
C LEU A 109 -8.37 1.95 -7.56
N LEU A 110 -7.85 2.47 -6.44
CA LEU A 110 -8.61 2.70 -5.22
C LEU A 110 -8.78 4.20 -4.98
N PRO A 111 -9.53 4.96 -5.81
CA PRO A 111 -9.62 6.41 -5.68
C PRO A 111 -10.12 6.82 -4.29
N TYR A 112 -9.52 7.87 -3.73
CA TYR A 112 -9.98 8.44 -2.46
C TYR A 112 -11.39 9.01 -2.67
N ARG A 113 -12.36 8.48 -1.94
CA ARG A 113 -13.65 9.13 -1.73
C ARG A 113 -13.59 9.76 -0.36
N ASP A 114 -13.69 11.09 -0.30
CA ASP A 114 -13.67 11.80 0.98
C ASP A 114 -14.85 11.32 1.83
N PRO A 115 -14.61 10.74 3.02
CA PRO A 115 -15.68 10.27 3.88
C PRO A 115 -16.53 11.41 4.46
N PHE A 116 -16.13 12.68 4.27
CA PHE A 116 -16.84 13.87 4.71
C PHE A 116 -17.53 14.64 3.58
N VAL A 117 -17.40 14.20 2.32
CA VAL A 117 -18.22 14.70 1.22
C VAL A 117 -19.47 13.83 1.17
N GLU A 118 -20.57 14.33 1.73
CA GLU A 118 -21.88 13.73 1.50
C GLU A 118 -22.13 13.73 -0.01
N ASP A 119 -22.48 12.58 -0.58
CA ASP A 119 -23.00 12.53 -1.94
C ASP A 119 -24.27 13.39 -1.92
N GLU A 120 -24.21 14.62 -2.47
CA GLU A 120 -25.41 15.32 -2.86
C GLU A 120 -26.11 14.40 -3.88
N SER A 121 -27.18 13.76 -3.41
CA SER A 121 -28.11 13.07 -4.28
C SER A 121 -28.78 14.15 -5.12
N ASP A 122 -28.34 14.28 -6.37
CA ASP A 122 -29.11 15.00 -7.39
C ASP A 122 -30.45 14.27 -7.55
N ASP A 123 -31.48 14.81 -6.89
CA ASP A 123 -32.90 14.49 -7.08
C ASP A 123 -33.43 15.06 -8.41
#